data_AF-M1G316-F1
#
_entry.id   AF-M1G316-F1
#
_cell.length_a   1.000
_cell.length_b   1.000
_cell.length_c   1.000
_cell.angle_alpha   90.00
_cell.angle_beta   90.00
_cell.angle_gamma   90.00
#
_symmetry.space_group_name_H-M   'P 1'
#
loop_
_entity.id
_entity.type
_entity.pdbx_description
1 polymer ?
#
loop_
_entity_poly.entity_id
_entity_poly.type
_entity_poly.pdbx_seq_one_letter_code
_entity_poly.pdbx_strand_id
1 'polypeptide(L)'
;MTTWANMNLRDSGSPIMEQLISFHDHTLMIILMIITVVAYMMGMLIINKNINRFMLEGQMIEVAWTIAPAIILVFIAVPSLRLLYLMDETHSPSMTLKVIGHQWYWSYEYSDFIKVEFDSYMMPQESPENTFRLLDVDNRTTLPMNSFIRIIITAADVLHSWTVPSLGVKTDATPGRLNQCSFLINRPGLFYGQCSEICGANHSFMPIVIESVSTNTFIN
;
A
#
# COMPACT_ATOMS: atom_id res chain seq x y z
N MET A 1 12.90 0.33 1.59
CA MET A 1 12.45 -0.73 2.53
C MET A 1 12.12 -0.13 3.88
N THR A 2 11.49 -0.87 4.79
CA THR A 2 11.33 -0.43 6.20
C THR A 2 12.69 -0.35 6.89
N THR A 3 12.96 0.77 7.53
CA THR A 3 14.12 0.97 8.40
C THR A 3 13.75 0.68 9.85
N TRP A 4 14.76 0.46 10.68
CA TRP A 4 14.60 0.22 12.11
C TRP A 4 13.93 1.41 12.79
N ALA A 5 12.97 1.13 13.69
CA ALA A 5 12.23 2.14 14.45
C ALA A 5 11.49 3.20 13.59
N ASN A 6 11.17 2.89 12.32
CA ASN A 6 10.40 3.79 11.49
C ASN A 6 8.94 3.88 11.98
N MET A 7 8.46 5.09 12.21
CA MET A 7 7.07 5.37 12.60
C MET A 7 6.20 5.82 11.42
N ASN A 8 6.82 6.26 10.32
CA ASN A 8 6.14 6.79 9.16
C ASN A 8 5.94 5.71 8.08
N LEU A 9 5.11 6.04 7.08
CA LEU A 9 5.05 5.28 5.85
C LEU A 9 6.44 5.25 5.17
N ARG A 10 6.68 4.21 4.36
CA ARG A 10 7.93 4.11 3.59
C ARG A 10 7.99 5.24 2.55
N ASP A 11 9.20 5.72 2.26
CA ASP A 11 9.42 6.69 1.20
C ASP A 11 8.78 6.25 -0.12
N SER A 12 8.01 7.16 -0.72
CA SER A 12 7.32 6.92 -1.97
C SER A 12 8.27 6.59 -3.12
N GLY A 13 7.87 5.64 -3.96
CA GLY A 13 8.48 5.33 -5.25
C GLY A 13 7.55 5.61 -6.43
N SER A 14 6.32 6.10 -6.19
CA SER A 14 5.31 6.36 -7.22
C SER A 14 4.52 7.66 -6.94
N PRO A 15 3.96 8.33 -7.97
CA PRO A 15 3.13 9.51 -7.73
C PRO A 15 1.91 9.22 -6.85
N ILE A 16 1.31 8.03 -7.02
CA ILE A 16 0.15 7.60 -6.22
C ILE A 16 0.51 7.44 -4.74
N MET A 17 1.64 6.83 -4.43
CA MET A 17 2.05 6.65 -3.02
C MET A 17 2.35 8.00 -2.35
N GLU A 18 2.84 8.99 -3.08
CA GLU A 18 3.01 10.35 -2.56
C GLU A 18 1.67 10.99 -2.19
N GLN A 19 0.66 10.85 -3.06
CA GLN A 19 -0.70 11.32 -2.78
C GLN A 19 -1.33 10.56 -1.60
N LEU A 20 -1.08 9.25 -1.48
CA LEU A 20 -1.53 8.45 -0.33
C LEU A 20 -0.89 8.93 0.99
N ILE A 21 0.39 9.28 0.99
CA ILE A 21 1.07 9.85 2.17
C ILE A 21 0.44 11.20 2.53
N SER A 22 0.21 12.08 1.54
CA SER A 22 -0.44 13.38 1.79
C SER A 22 -1.86 13.23 2.34
N PHE A 23 -2.65 12.29 1.80
CA PHE A 23 -3.99 11.99 2.28
C PHE A 23 -3.98 11.39 3.70
N HIS A 24 -3.02 10.51 3.98
CA HIS A 24 -2.81 9.96 5.32
C HIS A 24 -2.54 11.08 6.32
N ASP A 25 -1.63 12.01 6.02
CA ASP A 25 -1.27 13.09 6.93
C ASP A 25 -2.43 14.07 7.17
N HIS A 26 -3.21 14.39 6.12
CA HIS A 26 -4.45 15.17 6.25
C HIS A 26 -5.45 14.49 7.19
N THR A 27 -5.66 13.18 7.03
CA THR A 27 -6.57 12.41 7.87
C THR A 27 -6.06 12.30 9.31
N LEU A 28 -4.75 12.07 9.49
CA LEU A 28 -4.11 11.98 10.79
C LEU A 28 -4.20 13.31 11.56
N MET A 29 -4.03 14.45 10.89
CA MET A 29 -4.22 15.77 11.49
C MET A 29 -5.64 15.93 12.05
N ILE A 30 -6.66 15.53 11.30
CA ILE A 30 -8.06 15.59 11.74
C ILE A 30 -8.30 14.66 12.93
N ILE A 31 -7.80 13.42 12.88
CA ILE A 31 -7.93 12.46 13.98
C ILE A 31 -7.26 13.00 15.25
N LEU A 32 -6.06 13.56 15.14
CA LEU A 32 -5.34 14.15 16.28
C LEU A 32 -6.10 15.34 16.86
N MET A 33 -6.71 16.19 16.02
CA MET A 33 -7.56 17.29 16.49
C MET A 33 -8.76 16.77 17.29
N ILE A 34 -9.44 15.71 16.83
CA ILE A 34 -10.56 15.11 17.57
C ILE A 34 -10.08 14.52 18.90
N ILE A 35 -8.98 13.74 18.88
CA ILE A 35 -8.44 13.11 20.09
C ILE A 35 -8.04 14.16 21.13
N THR A 36 -7.40 15.25 20.73
CA THR A 36 -7.00 16.32 21.68
C THR A 36 -8.22 17.02 22.28
N VAL A 37 -9.26 17.30 21.49
CA VAL A 37 -10.52 17.90 21.99
C VAL A 37 -11.22 16.95 22.97
N VAL A 38 -11.37 15.67 22.62
CA VAL A 38 -12.01 14.68 23.50
C VAL A 38 -11.20 14.47 24.78
N ALA A 39 -9.88 14.33 24.68
CA ALA A 39 -9.00 14.19 25.84
C ALA A 39 -9.09 15.41 26.77
N TYR A 40 -9.13 16.62 26.19
CA TYR A 40 -9.31 17.85 26.95
C TYR A 40 -10.67 17.89 27.66
N MET A 41 -11.77 17.57 26.97
CA MET A 41 -13.11 17.52 27.59
C MET A 41 -13.17 16.50 28.73
N MET A 42 -12.63 15.30 28.53
CA MET A 42 -12.58 14.27 29.57
C MET A 42 -11.73 14.71 30.77
N GLY A 43 -10.59 15.35 30.53
CA GLY A 43 -9.75 15.92 31.59
C GLY A 43 -10.49 16.99 32.40
N MET A 44 -11.22 17.89 31.74
CA MET A 44 -12.01 18.93 32.39
C MET A 44 -13.15 18.34 33.22
N LEU A 45 -13.84 17.31 32.73
CA LEU A 45 -14.92 16.63 33.46
C LEU A 45 -14.41 15.95 34.74
N ILE A 46 -13.21 15.35 34.71
CA ILE A 46 -12.61 14.71 35.89
C ILE A 46 -12.24 15.75 36.97
N ILE A 47 -11.77 16.93 36.56
CA ILE A 47 -11.34 17.99 37.49
C ILE A 47 -12.56 18.78 38.04
N ASN A 48 -13.67 18.82 37.29
CA ASN A 48 -14.83 19.61 37.63
C ASN A 48 -15.54 19.09 38.89
N LYS A 49 -15.70 19.96 39.89
CA LYS A 49 -16.40 19.65 41.14
C LYS A 49 -17.87 20.09 41.15
N ASN A 50 -18.30 20.87 40.16
CA ASN A 50 -19.65 21.43 40.11
C ASN A 50 -20.65 20.36 39.70
N ILE A 51 -21.70 20.18 40.50
CA ILE A 51 -22.76 19.18 40.27
C ILE A 51 -24.00 19.90 39.74
N ASN A 52 -24.48 19.51 38.56
CA ASN A 52 -25.79 19.92 38.05
C ASN A 52 -26.64 18.68 37.77
N ARG A 53 -27.74 18.51 38.53
CA ARG A 53 -28.66 17.36 38.42
C ARG A 53 -29.87 17.62 37.53
N PHE A 54 -30.12 18.87 37.15
CA PHE A 54 -31.33 19.26 36.43
C PHE A 54 -31.12 19.37 34.91
N MET A 55 -29.89 19.16 34.41
CA MET A 55 -29.62 19.07 32.98
C MET A 55 -30.00 17.67 32.47
N LEU A 56 -31.27 17.49 32.09
CA LEU A 56 -31.79 16.22 31.57
C LEU A 56 -31.81 16.16 30.04
N GLU A 57 -31.94 17.30 29.37
CA GLU A 57 -32.02 17.40 27.91
C GLU A 57 -31.14 18.54 27.39
N GLY A 58 -30.70 18.39 26.14
CA GLY A 58 -29.79 19.32 25.49
C GLY A 58 -29.88 19.27 23.97
N GLN A 59 -31.06 19.46 23.40
CA GLN A 59 -31.27 19.35 21.95
C GLN A 59 -30.26 20.17 21.11
N MET A 60 -29.90 21.37 21.57
CA MET A 60 -28.92 22.20 20.87
C MET A 60 -27.51 21.57 20.83
N ILE A 61 -27.08 20.87 21.90
CA ILE A 61 -25.77 20.20 21.91
C ILE A 61 -25.82 18.91 21.09
N GLU A 62 -26.97 18.21 21.08
CA GLU A 62 -27.21 17.05 20.24
C GLU A 62 -27.11 17.37 18.75
N VAL A 63 -27.75 18.47 18.34
CA VAL A 63 -27.65 18.98 16.96
C VAL A 63 -26.20 19.35 16.64
N ALA A 64 -25.50 20.03 17.55
CA ALA A 64 -24.12 20.45 17.33
C ALA A 64 -23.15 19.27 17.14
N TRP A 65 -23.19 18.26 18.02
CA TRP A 65 -22.31 17.09 17.89
C TRP A 65 -22.72 16.12 16.79
N THR A 66 -23.90 16.30 16.18
CA THR A 66 -24.32 15.50 15.02
C THR A 66 -23.84 16.14 13.73
N ILE A 67 -23.99 17.47 13.61
CA ILE A 67 -23.56 18.22 12.42
C ILE A 67 -22.03 18.31 12.33
N ALA A 68 -21.33 18.52 13.46
CA ALA A 68 -19.88 18.71 13.44
C ALA A 68 -19.10 17.50 12.86
N PRO A 69 -19.34 16.23 13.30
CA PRO A 69 -18.72 15.06 12.69
C PRO A 69 -19.12 14.85 11.23
N ALA A 70 -20.36 15.16 10.85
CA ALA A 70 -20.79 15.06 9.46
C ALA A 70 -19.97 15.97 8.54
N ILE A 71 -19.72 17.21 8.96
CA ILE A 71 -18.85 18.15 8.22
C ILE A 71 -17.42 17.61 8.16
N ILE A 72 -16.87 17.11 9.28
CA ILE A 72 -15.51 16.55 9.33
C ILE A 72 -15.37 15.37 8.34
N LEU A 73 -16.37 14.48 8.28
CA LEU A 73 -16.37 13.35 7.33
C LEU A 73 -16.35 13.82 5.88
N VAL A 74 -17.04 14.91 5.54
CA VAL A 74 -16.97 15.49 4.18
C VAL A 74 -15.54 15.94 3.84
N PHE A 75 -14.83 16.57 4.79
CA PHE A 75 -13.44 16.99 4.60
C PHE A 75 -12.45 15.83 4.43
N ILE A 76 -12.77 14.64 4.96
CA ILE A 76 -11.98 13.41 4.71
C ILE A 76 -12.40 12.77 3.38
N ALA A 77 -13.69 12.70 3.09
CA ALA A 77 -14.23 11.99 1.95
C ALA A 77 -13.85 12.62 0.60
N VAL A 78 -13.86 13.96 0.49
CA VAL A 78 -13.56 14.65 -0.78
C VAL A 78 -12.15 14.32 -1.32
N PRO A 79 -11.05 14.48 -0.56
CA PRO A 79 -9.73 14.10 -1.05
C PRO A 79 -9.58 12.58 -1.24
N SER A 80 -10.25 11.77 -0.41
CA SER A 80 -10.24 10.30 -0.53
C SER A 80 -10.82 9.83 -1.85
N LEU A 81 -12.02 10.32 -2.21
CA LEU A 81 -12.69 9.95 -3.46
C LEU A 81 -11.92 10.45 -4.67
N ARG A 82 -11.36 11.66 -4.62
CA ARG A 82 -10.49 12.17 -5.69
C ARG A 82 -9.31 11.22 -5.93
N LEU A 83 -8.65 10.78 -4.87
CA LEU A 83 -7.51 9.86 -4.99
C LEU A 83 -7.94 8.48 -5.51
N LEU A 84 -9.08 7.96 -5.06
CA LEU A 84 -9.64 6.70 -5.56
C LEU A 84 -9.82 6.73 -7.09
N TYR A 85 -10.41 7.79 -7.63
CA TYR A 85 -10.60 7.91 -9.07
C TYR A 85 -9.27 8.10 -9.84
N LEU A 86 -8.30 8.80 -9.26
CA LEU A 86 -6.96 8.93 -9.85
C LEU A 86 -6.22 7.59 -9.92
N MET A 87 -6.44 6.69 -8.95
CA MET A 87 -5.84 5.36 -8.95
C MET A 87 -6.47 4.41 -9.97
N ASP A 88 -7.77 4.57 -10.24
CA ASP A 88 -8.52 3.73 -11.19
C ASP A 88 -8.42 4.23 -12.64
N GLU A 89 -7.89 5.43 -12.85
CA GLU A 89 -7.73 5.99 -14.20
C GLU A 89 -6.80 5.12 -15.05
N THR A 90 -7.34 4.55 -16.12
CA THR A 90 -6.57 3.67 -17.01
C THR A 90 -5.71 4.49 -17.95
N HIS A 91 -4.43 4.63 -17.61
CA HIS A 91 -3.43 5.14 -18.55
C HIS A 91 -3.16 4.13 -19.67
N SER A 92 -2.67 4.59 -20.82
CA SER A 92 -2.11 3.71 -21.86
C SER A 92 -0.78 3.14 -21.36
N PRO A 93 -0.71 1.86 -20.94
CA PRO A 93 0.53 1.32 -20.39
C PRO A 93 1.55 1.11 -21.51
N SER A 94 2.82 1.34 -21.21
CA SER A 94 3.93 1.04 -22.11
C SER A 94 4.32 -0.43 -22.10
N MET A 95 3.98 -1.15 -21.03
CA MET A 95 4.23 -2.58 -20.90
C MET A 95 3.23 -3.26 -19.94
N THR A 96 3.05 -4.55 -20.14
CA THR A 96 2.27 -5.45 -19.28
C THR A 96 3.18 -6.49 -18.64
N LEU A 97 3.09 -6.60 -17.32
CA LEU A 97 3.71 -7.65 -16.53
C LEU A 97 2.61 -8.52 -15.92
N LYS A 98 2.69 -9.83 -16.11
CA LYS A 98 1.82 -10.75 -15.41
C LYS A 98 2.53 -11.30 -14.18
N VAL A 99 1.80 -11.41 -13.08
CA VAL A 99 2.29 -11.91 -11.80
C VAL A 99 1.38 -13.06 -11.38
N ILE A 100 1.99 -14.21 -11.12
CA ILE A 100 1.28 -15.41 -10.72
C ILE A 100 1.78 -15.83 -9.33
N GLY A 101 0.87 -15.89 -8.36
CA GLY A 101 1.15 -16.40 -7.02
C GLY A 101 1.10 -17.93 -6.97
N HIS A 102 2.11 -18.52 -6.33
CA HIS A 102 2.23 -19.95 -6.06
C HIS A 102 2.58 -20.19 -4.59
N GLN A 103 2.32 -21.38 -4.07
CA GLN A 103 2.83 -21.87 -2.79
C GLN A 103 4.28 -22.34 -2.96
N TRP A 104 5.33 -21.62 -2.52
CA TRP A 104 5.36 -20.29 -1.89
C TRP A 104 6.42 -19.43 -2.58
N TYR A 105 6.08 -18.94 -3.76
CA TYR A 105 6.94 -18.13 -4.63
C TYR A 105 6.09 -17.33 -5.62
N TRP A 106 6.73 -16.45 -6.39
CA TRP A 106 6.07 -15.67 -7.42
C TRP A 106 6.65 -15.99 -8.79
N SER A 107 5.81 -16.16 -9.79
CA SER A 107 6.23 -16.25 -11.19
C SER A 107 5.87 -14.96 -11.92
N TYR A 108 6.76 -14.50 -12.78
CA TYR A 108 6.62 -13.28 -13.55
C TYR A 108 6.67 -13.61 -15.05
N GLU A 109 5.67 -13.17 -15.82
CA GLU A 109 5.65 -13.30 -17.27
C GLU A 109 5.62 -11.91 -17.92
N TYR A 110 6.60 -11.63 -18.77
CA TYR A 110 6.64 -10.41 -19.57
C TYR A 110 6.00 -10.71 -20.93
N SER A 111 4.65 -10.61 -20.99
CA SER A 111 3.85 -11.04 -22.14
C SER A 111 4.13 -10.29 -23.44
N ASP A 112 4.61 -9.06 -23.34
CA ASP A 112 4.86 -8.19 -24.49
C ASP A 112 6.19 -8.50 -25.19
N PHE A 113 7.05 -9.31 -24.55
CA PHE A 113 8.35 -9.74 -25.05
C PHE A 113 8.35 -11.24 -25.38
N ILE A 114 9.35 -11.69 -26.13
CA ILE A 114 9.45 -13.09 -26.56
C ILE A 114 9.79 -13.99 -25.36
N LYS A 115 8.74 -14.62 -24.79
CA LYS A 115 8.82 -15.71 -23.80
C LYS A 115 9.83 -15.48 -22.66
N VAL A 116 9.74 -14.32 -22.02
CA VAL A 116 10.48 -14.06 -20.78
C VAL A 116 9.57 -14.40 -19.61
N GLU A 117 9.80 -15.57 -19.02
CA GLU A 117 9.15 -16.04 -17.81
C GLU A 117 10.20 -16.54 -16.81
N PHE A 118 10.01 -16.27 -15.53
CA PHE A 118 10.86 -16.80 -14.48
C PHE A 118 10.15 -16.85 -13.13
N ASP A 119 10.68 -17.71 -12.26
CA ASP A 119 10.25 -17.82 -10.88
C ASP A 119 11.18 -17.00 -9.96
N SER A 120 10.59 -16.46 -8.90
CA SER A 120 11.25 -15.66 -7.88
C SER A 120 11.01 -16.30 -6.52
N TYR A 121 12.05 -16.92 -5.99
CA TYR A 121 12.08 -17.56 -4.68
C TYR A 121 12.85 -16.69 -3.68
N MET A 122 12.49 -16.80 -2.41
CA MET A 122 13.27 -16.20 -1.33
C MET A 122 14.66 -16.82 -1.27
N MET A 123 15.70 -15.98 -1.15
CA MET A 123 17.06 -16.46 -0.95
C MET A 123 17.19 -17.21 0.39
N PRO A 124 17.88 -18.37 0.42
CA PRO A 124 18.19 -19.07 1.67
C PRO A 124 19.00 -18.20 2.63
N GLN A 125 18.92 -18.46 3.94
CA GLN A 125 19.65 -17.67 4.95
C GLN A 125 21.18 -17.86 4.89
N GLU A 126 21.67 -18.90 4.22
CA GLU A 126 23.09 -19.17 4.01
C GLU A 126 23.67 -18.39 2.82
N SER A 127 22.88 -17.53 2.19
CA SER A 127 23.26 -16.69 1.06
C SER A 127 24.22 -15.57 1.46
N PRO A 128 24.92 -14.91 0.50
CA PRO A 128 26.13 -14.15 0.79
C PRO A 128 25.93 -12.95 1.73
N GLU A 129 27.03 -12.51 2.33
CA GLU A 129 27.10 -11.31 3.15
C GLU A 129 26.54 -10.11 2.37
N ASN A 130 25.58 -9.38 2.96
CA ASN A 130 24.83 -8.22 2.42
C ASN A 130 23.44 -8.48 1.81
N THR A 131 22.79 -9.61 2.11
CA THR A 131 21.36 -9.80 1.78
C THR A 131 20.45 -9.43 2.95
N PHE A 132 19.24 -8.98 2.64
CA PHE A 132 18.19 -8.75 3.62
C PHE A 132 17.43 -10.05 3.91
N ARG A 133 17.55 -10.51 5.16
CA ARG A 133 16.84 -11.69 5.67
C ARG A 133 15.33 -11.62 5.37
N LEU A 134 14.81 -12.64 4.71
CA LEU A 134 13.41 -12.82 4.30
C LEU A 134 12.88 -11.84 3.24
N LEU A 135 13.71 -10.98 2.68
CA LEU A 135 13.29 -9.97 1.69
C LEU A 135 13.95 -10.14 0.33
N ASP A 136 15.22 -10.56 0.29
CA ASP A 136 15.89 -10.82 -0.97
C ASP A 136 15.39 -12.10 -1.65
N VAL A 137 15.40 -12.05 -2.97
CA VAL A 137 14.99 -13.13 -3.89
C VAL A 137 16.14 -13.48 -4.82
N ASP A 138 16.09 -14.67 -5.39
CA ASP A 138 17.05 -15.13 -6.40
C ASP A 138 16.93 -14.33 -7.71
N ASN A 139 15.72 -14.16 -8.23
CA ASN A 139 15.41 -13.42 -9.44
C ASN A 139 14.52 -12.23 -9.11
N ARG A 140 15.05 -11.03 -9.33
CA ARG A 140 14.32 -9.77 -9.14
C ARG A 140 13.53 -9.41 -10.38
N THR A 141 12.35 -8.82 -10.20
CA THR A 141 11.54 -8.32 -11.31
C THR A 141 12.05 -6.95 -11.74
N THR A 142 12.75 -6.89 -12.87
CA THR A 142 13.26 -5.63 -13.41
C THR A 142 12.16 -4.88 -14.16
N LEU A 143 12.02 -3.58 -13.89
CA LEU A 143 11.00 -2.72 -14.50
C LEU A 143 11.59 -1.35 -14.90
N PRO A 144 11.18 -0.77 -16.03
CA PRO A 144 11.66 0.54 -16.46
C PRO A 144 11.00 1.68 -15.66
N MET A 145 11.82 2.57 -15.11
CA MET A 145 11.36 3.79 -14.45
C MET A 145 10.68 4.76 -15.44
N ASN A 146 9.87 5.69 -14.92
CA ASN A 146 9.17 6.74 -15.68
C ASN A 146 8.28 6.21 -16.83
N SER A 147 7.75 5.01 -16.66
CA SER A 147 6.88 4.36 -17.63
C SER A 147 5.64 3.81 -16.92
N PHE A 148 4.48 3.84 -17.60
CA PHE A 148 3.24 3.28 -17.03
C PHE A 148 3.22 1.78 -17.25
N ILE A 149 3.25 1.03 -16.15
CA ILE A 149 3.30 -0.42 -16.15
C ILE A 149 1.91 -0.92 -15.75
N ARG A 150 1.32 -1.75 -16.60
CA ARG A 150 0.13 -2.53 -16.25
C ARG A 150 0.60 -3.84 -15.61
N ILE A 151 0.10 -4.15 -14.42
CA ILE A 151 0.27 -5.47 -13.83
C ILE A 151 -1.05 -6.23 -13.88
N ILE A 152 -0.97 -7.49 -14.29
CA ILE A 152 -2.06 -8.45 -14.22
C ILE A 152 -1.69 -9.52 -13.18
N ILE A 153 -2.46 -9.59 -12.11
CA ILE A 153 -2.16 -10.40 -10.93
C ILE A 153 -3.19 -11.52 -10.81
N THR A 154 -2.72 -12.75 -10.66
CA THR A 154 -3.54 -13.94 -10.44
C THR A 154 -2.79 -14.97 -9.61
N ALA A 155 -3.42 -16.09 -9.29
CA ALA A 155 -2.79 -17.19 -8.56
C ALA A 155 -3.07 -18.53 -9.25
N ALA A 156 -2.15 -19.47 -9.11
CA ALA A 156 -2.28 -20.82 -9.66
C ALA A 156 -2.88 -21.81 -8.65
N ASP A 157 -2.88 -21.49 -7.35
CA ASP A 157 -3.30 -22.40 -6.28
C ASP A 157 -4.31 -21.78 -5.30
N VAL A 158 -3.84 -21.03 -4.30
CA VAL A 158 -4.63 -20.41 -3.23
C VAL A 158 -4.63 -18.89 -3.38
N LEU A 159 -5.30 -18.20 -2.46
CA LEU A 159 -5.22 -16.75 -2.40
C LEU A 159 -3.81 -16.30 -1.98
N HIS A 160 -3.30 -15.31 -2.70
CA HIS A 160 -2.13 -14.53 -2.30
C HIS A 160 -2.46 -13.04 -2.46
N SER A 161 -1.54 -12.15 -2.07
CA SER A 161 -1.68 -10.72 -2.36
C SER A 161 -0.32 -10.15 -2.71
N TRP A 162 -0.20 -9.60 -3.90
CA TRP A 162 1.02 -8.98 -4.37
C TRP A 162 1.07 -7.53 -3.90
N THR A 163 2.03 -7.21 -3.03
CA THR A 163 2.08 -5.94 -2.32
C THR A 163 3.48 -5.34 -2.35
N VAL A 164 3.60 -4.11 -2.85
CA VAL A 164 4.82 -3.31 -2.80
C VAL A 164 4.50 -1.95 -2.17
N PRO A 165 4.70 -1.81 -0.84
CA PRO A 165 4.19 -0.65 -0.10
C PRO A 165 4.74 0.70 -0.56
N SER A 166 6.02 0.76 -0.96
CA SER A 166 6.63 2.01 -1.45
C SER A 166 6.05 2.48 -2.78
N LEU A 167 5.42 1.59 -3.57
CA LEU A 167 4.72 1.97 -4.79
C LEU A 167 3.23 2.23 -4.56
N GLY A 168 2.73 2.00 -3.34
CA GLY A 168 1.30 2.14 -3.03
C GLY A 168 0.44 1.07 -3.68
N VAL A 169 1.01 -0.09 -4.03
CA VAL A 169 0.31 -1.17 -4.73
C VAL A 169 0.08 -2.35 -3.79
N LYS A 170 -1.16 -2.77 -3.69
CA LYS A 170 -1.59 -4.02 -3.06
C LYS A 170 -2.78 -4.56 -3.85
N THR A 171 -2.64 -5.74 -4.42
CA THR A 171 -3.71 -6.39 -5.17
C THR A 171 -3.70 -7.89 -4.91
N ASP A 172 -4.88 -8.44 -4.62
CA ASP A 172 -5.03 -9.86 -4.36
C ASP A 172 -4.84 -10.68 -5.63
N ALA A 173 -4.11 -11.77 -5.50
CA ALA A 173 -3.93 -12.81 -6.49
C ALA A 173 -4.98 -13.90 -6.23
N THR A 174 -6.00 -13.95 -7.07
CA THR A 174 -7.16 -14.84 -6.90
C THR A 174 -7.17 -15.90 -8.00
N PRO A 175 -7.20 -17.20 -7.66
CA PRO A 175 -7.29 -18.25 -8.67
C PRO A 175 -8.53 -18.08 -9.54
N GLY A 176 -8.35 -18.16 -10.87
CA GLY A 176 -9.44 -17.99 -11.84
C GLY A 176 -9.87 -16.54 -12.10
N ARG A 177 -9.18 -15.53 -11.53
CA ARG A 177 -9.43 -14.11 -11.80
C ARG A 177 -8.13 -13.38 -12.10
N LEU A 178 -8.20 -12.49 -13.10
CA LEU A 178 -7.11 -11.61 -13.52
C LEU A 178 -7.39 -10.20 -12.97
N ASN A 179 -6.72 -9.82 -11.89
CA ASN A 179 -6.83 -8.47 -11.35
C ASN A 179 -5.82 -7.55 -12.03
N GLN A 180 -6.27 -6.40 -12.50
CA GLN A 180 -5.42 -5.40 -13.13
C GLN A 180 -5.12 -4.26 -12.16
N CYS A 181 -3.87 -3.82 -12.12
CA CYS A 181 -3.51 -2.51 -11.56
C CYS A 181 -2.48 -1.82 -12.46
N SER A 182 -2.35 -0.52 -12.32
CA SER A 182 -1.33 0.27 -13.04
C SER A 182 -0.58 1.17 -12.08
N PHE A 183 0.72 1.31 -12.30
CA PHE A 183 1.53 2.27 -11.56
C PHE A 183 2.70 2.75 -12.41
N LEU A 184 3.37 3.77 -11.89
CA LEU A 184 4.58 4.36 -12.45
C LEU A 184 5.63 4.47 -11.35
N ILE A 185 6.87 4.11 -11.67
CA ILE A 185 8.00 4.21 -10.75
C ILE A 185 8.81 5.48 -11.06
N ASN A 186 8.96 6.38 -10.08
CA ASN A 186 9.57 7.71 -10.28
C ASN A 186 11.10 7.73 -10.13
N ARG A 187 11.70 6.69 -9.53
CA ARG A 187 13.13 6.68 -9.19
C ARG A 187 13.74 5.29 -9.35
N PRO A 188 15.02 5.18 -9.73
CA PRO A 188 15.70 3.90 -9.78
C PRO A 188 15.94 3.33 -8.38
N GLY A 189 16.12 2.01 -8.30
CA GLY A 189 16.46 1.31 -7.06
C GLY A 189 15.62 0.06 -6.81
N LEU A 190 15.81 -0.54 -5.63
CA LEU A 190 15.14 -1.76 -5.21
C LEU A 190 13.93 -1.46 -4.33
N PHE A 191 12.77 -1.97 -4.73
CA PHE A 191 11.51 -1.86 -4.00
C PHE A 191 11.08 -3.23 -3.49
N TYR A 192 10.94 -3.33 -2.17
CA TYR A 192 10.65 -4.59 -1.48
C TYR A 192 9.18 -4.68 -1.06
N GLY A 193 8.62 -5.86 -1.25
CA GLY A 193 7.26 -6.26 -0.93
C GLY A 193 7.20 -7.64 -0.30
N GLN A 194 6.02 -8.02 0.20
CA GLN A 194 5.75 -9.35 0.73
C GLN A 194 4.30 -9.73 0.43
N CYS A 195 4.03 -11.04 0.42
CA CYS A 195 2.66 -11.52 0.34
C CYS A 195 1.83 -10.97 1.52
N SER A 196 0.64 -10.43 1.23
CA SER A 196 -0.23 -9.80 2.23
C SER A 196 -1.59 -10.48 2.40
N GLU A 197 -1.69 -11.75 2.00
CA GLU A 197 -2.86 -12.62 2.15
C GLU A 197 -2.41 -14.01 2.58
N ILE A 198 -3.11 -14.63 3.54
CA ILE A 198 -2.64 -15.88 4.16
C ILE A 198 -2.67 -17.05 3.16
N CYS A 199 -1.51 -17.64 2.89
CA CYS A 199 -1.35 -18.65 1.82
C CYS A 199 -0.71 -19.99 2.25
N GLY A 200 -0.64 -20.25 3.57
CA GLY A 200 -0.17 -21.52 4.13
C GLY A 200 1.16 -21.42 4.89
N ALA A 201 1.89 -22.54 4.99
CA ALA A 201 3.03 -22.70 5.89
C ALA A 201 4.14 -21.66 5.70
N ASN A 202 4.48 -21.36 4.45
CA ASN A 202 5.56 -20.42 4.12
C ASN A 202 5.03 -19.04 3.67
N HIS A 203 3.86 -18.63 4.16
CA HIS A 203 3.27 -17.32 3.85
C HIS A 203 4.24 -16.15 4.07
N SER A 204 5.05 -16.19 5.12
CA SER A 204 6.04 -15.14 5.43
C SER A 204 7.33 -15.20 4.58
N PHE A 205 7.49 -16.20 3.71
CA PHE A 205 8.74 -16.53 3.02
C PHE A 205 8.63 -16.44 1.49
N MET A 206 7.71 -15.61 0.99
CA MET A 206 7.56 -15.32 -0.44
C MET A 206 7.58 -13.80 -0.70
N PRO A 207 8.76 -13.16 -0.53
CA PRO A 207 8.92 -11.73 -0.74
C PRO A 207 8.85 -11.37 -2.22
N ILE A 208 8.76 -10.07 -2.47
CA ILE A 208 8.70 -9.46 -3.80
C ILE A 208 9.84 -8.45 -3.86
N VAL A 209 10.63 -8.48 -4.93
CA VAL A 209 11.66 -7.45 -5.17
C VAL A 209 11.53 -6.94 -6.59
N ILE A 210 11.23 -5.65 -6.71
CA ILE A 210 11.26 -4.93 -7.98
C ILE A 210 12.56 -4.16 -8.07
N GLU A 211 13.24 -4.30 -9.20
CA GLU A 211 14.39 -3.48 -9.54
C GLU A 211 14.00 -2.46 -10.61
N SER A 212 13.96 -1.19 -10.21
CA SER A 212 13.68 -0.10 -11.14
C SER A 212 14.95 0.39 -11.78
N VAL A 213 15.01 0.30 -13.11
CA VAL A 213 16.16 0.71 -13.91
C VAL A 213 15.76 1.71 -14.99
N SER A 214 16.74 2.30 -15.68
CA SER A 214 16.46 3.14 -16.84
C SER A 214 15.89 2.31 -18.00
N THR A 215 15.09 2.93 -18.88
CA THR A 215 14.53 2.24 -20.06
C THR A 215 15.61 1.62 -20.94
N ASN A 216 16.75 2.30 -21.12
CA ASN A 216 17.86 1.80 -21.94
C ASN A 216 18.50 0.53 -21.34
N THR A 217 18.68 0.49 -20.02
CA THR A 217 19.20 -0.69 -19.31
C THR A 217 18.18 -1.82 -19.21
N PHE A 218 16.89 -1.52 -19.34
CA PHE A 218 15.85 -2.54 -19.35
C PHE A 218 15.78 -3.27 -20.71
N ILE A 219 16.04 -2.55 -21.81
CA ILE A 219 15.97 -3.10 -23.17
C ILE A 219 17.25 -3.88 -23.57
N ASN A 220 18.41 -3.45 -23.08
CA ASN A 220 19.72 -4.04 -23.38
C ASN A 220 20.09 -5.16 -22.40
#